data_AF-A0AAW0VQB8-F1
#
_entry.id   AF-A0AAW0VQB8-F1
#
_cell.length_a   1.000
_cell.length_b   1.000
_cell.length_c   1.000
_cell.angle_alpha   90.00
_cell.angle_beta   90.00
_cell.angle_gamma   90.00
#
_symmetry.space_group_name_H-M   'P 1'
#
loop_
_entity.id
_entity.type
_entity.pdbx_description
1 polymer ?
#
loop_
_entity_poly.entity_id
_entity_poly.type
_entity_poly.pdbx_seq_one_letter_code
_entity_poly.pdbx_strand_id
1 'polypeptide(L)'
;SSKPLSARDCLFLGKHALNKGYYDKAIEWFEAALERASDEEDASASRDEIEPFLKSAIKVHDDVLETRGPRGLDWQTKWVPVDEELASKHKYREVSNQRFQPKLYQQQSEEEEREHFSRLCRGQRLRPVEVETSLVCRLVAHTHGRLHNHGYFTLMPLLLEEMSLDPYIVVFHDFLTAHQTDAIIERAKPKLATSRHRGPDGDFITSMIRTSKNAWLRESDEADDLLVNLTKKIEMTTRLHALRLSAGEDYQVANYGIGGLYVTHTDHLMMNPDPSVYTAWERFMGDRFATFMVY
;
A
#
# COMPACT_ATOMS: atom_id res chain seq x y z
N SER A 1 -0.67 22.60 0.48
CA SER A 1 -1.85 22.86 -0.36
C SER A 1 -1.62 22.21 -1.70
N SER A 2 -2.23 21.05 -1.96
CA SER A 2 -2.15 20.38 -3.26
C SER A 2 -3.12 21.08 -4.22
N LYS A 3 -2.64 21.48 -5.39
CA LYS A 3 -3.56 21.95 -6.44
C LYS A 3 -4.40 20.75 -6.91
N PRO A 4 -5.73 20.90 -7.03
CA PRO A 4 -6.56 19.85 -7.61
C PRO A 4 -6.17 19.61 -9.08
N LEU A 5 -6.40 18.39 -9.56
CA LEU A 5 -6.20 18.06 -10.97
C LEU A 5 -7.15 18.86 -11.86
N SER A 6 -6.65 19.33 -12.99
CA SER A 6 -7.44 20.01 -14.01
C SER A 6 -8.18 19.02 -14.92
N ALA A 7 -9.18 19.48 -15.67
CA ALA A 7 -9.88 18.71 -16.69
C ALA A 7 -8.90 18.15 -17.74
N ARG A 8 -7.88 18.93 -18.11
CA ARG A 8 -6.81 18.49 -19.00
C ARG A 8 -5.96 17.38 -18.38
N ASP A 9 -5.62 17.46 -17.10
CA ASP A 9 -4.89 16.39 -16.41
C ASP A 9 -5.70 15.09 -16.39
N CYS A 10 -6.99 15.16 -16.06
CA CYS A 10 -7.90 14.01 -16.08
C CYS A 10 -8.01 13.41 -17.49
N LEU A 11 -8.11 14.24 -18.53
CA LEU A 11 -8.13 13.79 -19.92
C LEU A 11 -6.84 13.05 -20.31
N PHE A 12 -5.67 13.53 -19.88
CA PHE A 12 -4.40 12.85 -20.13
C PHE A 12 -4.29 11.52 -19.38
N LEU A 13 -4.74 11.47 -18.13
CA LEU A 13 -4.79 10.24 -17.34
C LEU A 13 -5.71 9.20 -17.99
N GLY A 14 -6.88 9.61 -18.47
CA GLY A 14 -7.81 8.75 -19.20
C GLY A 14 -7.20 8.20 -20.50
N LYS A 15 -6.54 9.06 -21.30
CA LYS A 15 -5.83 8.63 -22.53
C LYS A 15 -4.71 7.63 -22.21
N HIS A 16 -3.96 7.85 -21.13
CA HIS A 16 -2.90 6.93 -20.71
C HIS A 16 -3.45 5.59 -20.23
N ALA A 17 -4.51 5.61 -19.41
CA ALA A 17 -5.19 4.41 -18.94
C ALA A 17 -5.74 3.58 -20.10
N LEU A 18 -6.37 4.23 -21.09
CA LEU A 18 -6.90 3.60 -22.29
C LEU A 18 -5.79 2.88 -23.09
N ASN A 19 -4.66 3.54 -23.30
CA ASN A 19 -3.50 2.97 -24.01
C ASN A 19 -2.84 1.81 -23.26
N LYS A 20 -3.01 1.74 -21.94
CA LYS A 20 -2.48 0.68 -21.07
C LYS A 20 -3.46 -0.48 -20.86
N GLY A 21 -4.65 -0.42 -21.45
CA GLY A 21 -5.68 -1.47 -21.31
C GLY A 21 -6.51 -1.37 -20.03
N TYR A 22 -6.35 -0.31 -19.23
CA TYR A 22 -7.19 -0.03 -18.05
C TYR A 22 -8.47 0.70 -18.48
N TYR A 23 -9.34 -0.01 -19.21
CA TYR A 23 -10.53 0.56 -19.83
C TYR A 23 -11.56 1.06 -18.82
N ASP A 24 -11.73 0.35 -17.70
CA ASP A 24 -12.60 0.80 -16.61
C ASP A 24 -12.14 2.15 -16.03
N LYS A 25 -10.85 2.29 -15.77
CA LYS A 25 -10.24 3.53 -15.26
C LYS A 25 -10.20 4.63 -16.30
N ALA A 26 -10.03 4.31 -17.57
CA ALA A 26 -10.09 5.29 -18.65
C ALA A 26 -11.46 5.99 -18.66
N ILE A 27 -12.55 5.23 -18.54
CA ILE A 27 -13.92 5.77 -18.49
C ILE A 27 -14.11 6.66 -17.26
N GLU A 28 -13.72 6.19 -16.06
CA GLU A 28 -13.79 6.99 -14.83
C GLU A 28 -13.03 8.33 -14.96
N TRP A 29 -11.84 8.33 -15.58
CA TRP A 29 -11.05 9.55 -15.78
C TRP A 29 -11.67 10.51 -16.82
N PHE A 30 -12.28 9.99 -17.88
CA PHE A 30 -12.97 10.84 -18.85
C PHE A 30 -14.27 11.42 -18.29
N GLU A 31 -15.03 10.66 -17.49
CA GLU A 31 -16.19 11.17 -16.74
C GLU A 31 -15.78 12.28 -15.77
N ALA A 32 -14.71 12.05 -14.99
CA ALA A 32 -14.14 13.07 -14.10
C ALA A 32 -13.63 14.31 -14.88
N ALA A 33 -13.05 14.13 -16.08
CA ALA A 33 -12.64 15.25 -16.92
C ALA A 33 -13.83 16.12 -17.38
N LEU A 34 -14.97 15.50 -17.70
CA LEU A 34 -16.20 16.23 -18.08
C LEU A 34 -16.81 17.00 -16.91
N GLU A 35 -16.81 16.40 -15.71
CA GLU A 35 -17.24 17.05 -14.48
C GLU A 35 -16.34 18.27 -14.20
N ARG A 36 -15.02 18.10 -14.23
CA ARG A 36 -14.05 19.18 -14.01
C ARG A 36 -14.13 20.28 -15.06
N ALA A 37 -14.32 19.94 -16.33
CA ALA A 37 -14.48 20.94 -17.39
C ALA A 37 -15.73 21.82 -17.20
N SER A 38 -16.70 21.35 -16.41
CA SER A 38 -17.91 22.12 -16.08
C SER A 38 -17.73 23.00 -14.83
N ASP A 39 -16.84 22.60 -13.92
CA ASP A 39 -16.56 23.31 -12.66
C ASP A 39 -15.42 24.33 -12.77
N GLU A 40 -14.52 24.18 -13.76
CA GLU A 40 -13.40 25.10 -13.98
C GLU A 40 -13.89 26.48 -14.49
N GLU A 41 -13.40 27.56 -13.88
CA GLU A 41 -13.65 28.93 -14.35
C GLU A 41 -13.13 29.13 -15.79
N ASP A 42 -11.93 28.62 -16.07
CA ASP A 42 -11.33 28.55 -17.40
C ASP A 42 -11.13 27.08 -17.77
N ALA A 43 -11.99 26.55 -18.65
CA ALA A 43 -11.94 25.14 -19.06
C ALA A 43 -10.59 24.81 -19.72
N SER A 44 -9.78 24.02 -19.02
CA SER A 44 -8.45 23.58 -19.49
C SER A 44 -8.51 22.56 -20.65
N ALA A 45 -9.67 21.92 -20.81
CA ALA A 45 -10.05 21.07 -21.94
C ALA A 45 -11.56 21.24 -22.21
N SER A 46 -11.97 21.27 -23.48
CA SER A 46 -13.38 21.43 -23.84
C SER A 46 -14.15 20.11 -23.79
N ARG A 47 -15.46 20.17 -23.55
CA ARG A 47 -16.34 19.00 -23.60
C ARG A 47 -16.28 18.31 -24.97
N ASP A 48 -16.24 19.09 -26.05
CA ASP A 48 -16.11 18.60 -27.42
C ASP A 48 -14.80 17.84 -27.67
N GLU A 49 -13.73 18.16 -26.93
CA GLU A 49 -12.49 17.38 -26.96
C GLU A 49 -12.64 16.06 -26.20
N ILE A 50 -13.26 16.07 -25.02
CA ILE A 50 -13.29 14.91 -24.11
C ILE A 50 -14.31 13.85 -24.56
N GLU A 51 -15.49 14.26 -25.01
CA GLU A 51 -16.62 13.37 -25.29
C GLU A 51 -16.34 12.31 -26.38
N PRO A 52 -15.63 12.61 -27.47
CA PRO A 52 -15.22 11.59 -28.44
C PRO A 52 -14.33 10.50 -27.83
N PHE A 53 -13.43 10.86 -26.91
CA PHE A 53 -12.58 9.87 -26.22
C PHE A 53 -13.39 9.00 -25.28
N LEU A 54 -14.34 9.58 -24.53
CA LEU A 54 -15.24 8.81 -23.68
C LEU A 54 -16.06 7.80 -24.48
N LYS A 55 -16.69 8.23 -25.59
CA LYS A 55 -17.47 7.33 -26.46
C LYS A 55 -16.61 6.21 -27.05
N SER A 56 -15.40 6.53 -27.49
CA SER A 56 -14.44 5.54 -27.97
C SER A 56 -14.04 4.55 -26.88
N ALA A 57 -13.74 5.05 -25.68
CA ALA A 57 -13.35 4.21 -24.54
C ALA A 57 -14.47 3.26 -24.11
N ILE A 58 -15.72 3.71 -24.06
CA ILE A 58 -16.90 2.87 -23.77
C ILE A 58 -17.04 1.77 -24.81
N LYS A 59 -16.92 2.11 -26.11
CA LYS A 59 -17.04 1.12 -27.18
C LYS A 59 -15.95 0.05 -27.10
N VAL A 60 -14.69 0.45 -26.90
CA VAL A 60 -13.57 -0.49 -26.79
C VAL A 60 -13.70 -1.34 -25.51
N HIS A 61 -14.09 -0.70 -24.40
CA HIS A 61 -14.35 -1.38 -23.14
C HIS A 61 -15.38 -2.51 -23.28
N ASP A 62 -16.55 -2.21 -23.86
CA ASP A 62 -17.64 -3.18 -23.98
C ASP A 62 -17.30 -4.29 -24.98
N ASP A 63 -16.59 -3.99 -26.06
CA ASP A 63 -16.08 -5.00 -27.01
C ASP A 63 -15.06 -5.94 -26.36
N VAL A 64 -14.12 -5.40 -25.59
CA VAL A 64 -13.14 -6.20 -24.85
C VAL A 64 -13.82 -7.05 -23.77
N LEU A 65 -14.81 -6.50 -23.06
CA LEU A 65 -15.59 -7.25 -22.07
C LEU A 65 -16.35 -8.42 -22.72
N GLU A 66 -17.00 -8.20 -23.88
CA GLU A 66 -17.74 -9.27 -24.59
C GLU A 66 -16.81 -10.35 -25.15
N THR A 67 -15.63 -9.98 -25.65
CA THR A 67 -14.72 -10.90 -26.37
C THR A 67 -13.71 -11.60 -25.47
N ARG A 68 -13.18 -10.89 -24.47
CA ARG A 68 -12.08 -11.37 -23.60
C ARG A 68 -12.46 -11.46 -22.14
N GLY A 69 -13.54 -10.83 -21.71
CA GLY A 69 -13.97 -10.79 -20.32
C GLY A 69 -13.36 -9.66 -19.49
N PRO A 70 -13.65 -9.63 -18.17
CA PRO A 70 -13.42 -8.47 -17.30
C PRO A 70 -11.96 -8.20 -16.94
N ARG A 71 -11.10 -9.22 -16.98
CA ARG A 71 -9.71 -9.16 -16.52
C ARG A 71 -8.81 -10.00 -17.41
N GLY A 72 -7.58 -9.54 -17.59
CA GLY A 72 -6.49 -10.28 -18.23
C GLY A 72 -5.12 -9.75 -17.84
N LEU A 73 -4.08 -10.21 -18.53
CA LEU A 73 -2.68 -9.82 -18.27
C LEU A 73 -2.43 -8.33 -18.56
N ASP A 74 -3.02 -7.83 -19.64
CA ASP A 74 -2.81 -6.49 -20.18
C ASP A 74 -4.12 -5.71 -20.38
N TRP A 75 -5.24 -6.18 -19.82
CA TRP A 75 -6.51 -5.46 -19.85
C TRP A 75 -7.35 -5.57 -18.57
N GLN A 76 -8.15 -4.54 -18.35
CA GLN A 76 -9.10 -4.42 -17.25
C GLN A 76 -10.35 -3.67 -17.72
N THR A 77 -11.54 -4.25 -17.54
CA THR A 77 -12.84 -3.62 -17.84
C THR A 77 -13.78 -3.69 -16.63
N LYS A 78 -14.90 -2.98 -16.63
CA LYS A 78 -15.95 -3.16 -15.61
C LYS A 78 -16.56 -4.55 -15.78
N TRP A 79 -17.13 -5.08 -14.71
CA TRP A 79 -17.82 -6.38 -14.72
C TRP A 79 -19.14 -6.37 -15.52
N VAL A 80 -19.63 -5.17 -15.83
CA VAL A 80 -20.87 -4.91 -16.56
C VAL A 80 -20.55 -3.89 -17.67
N PRO A 81 -21.13 -4.05 -18.87
CA PRO A 81 -21.02 -3.06 -19.93
C PRO A 81 -21.48 -1.67 -19.48
N VAL A 82 -20.92 -0.63 -20.09
CA VAL A 82 -21.39 0.75 -19.86
C VAL A 82 -22.59 1.07 -20.74
N ASP A 83 -22.68 0.46 -21.93
CA ASP A 83 -23.87 0.53 -22.77
C ASP A 83 -25.07 -0.15 -22.08
N GLU A 84 -26.16 0.61 -21.92
CA GLU A 84 -27.36 0.17 -21.20
C GLU A 84 -28.06 -1.02 -21.87
N GLU A 85 -28.07 -1.07 -23.21
CA GLU A 85 -28.70 -2.16 -23.95
C GLU A 85 -27.92 -3.46 -23.75
N LEU A 86 -26.58 -3.40 -23.82
CA LEU A 86 -25.71 -4.53 -23.53
C LEU A 86 -25.82 -4.99 -22.08
N ALA A 87 -25.83 -4.05 -21.12
CA ALA A 87 -25.95 -4.34 -19.69
C ALA A 87 -27.29 -5.00 -19.33
N SER A 88 -28.36 -4.78 -20.12
CA SER A 88 -29.68 -5.37 -19.87
C SER A 88 -29.77 -6.88 -20.10
N LYS A 89 -28.78 -7.47 -20.82
CA LYS A 89 -28.72 -8.90 -21.14
C LYS A 89 -28.67 -9.77 -19.87
N HIS A 90 -29.32 -10.93 -19.91
CA HIS A 90 -29.45 -11.84 -18.75
C HIS A 90 -28.10 -12.16 -18.08
N LYS A 91 -27.05 -12.40 -18.87
CA LYS A 91 -25.70 -12.75 -18.36
C LYS A 91 -25.10 -11.66 -17.45
N TYR A 92 -25.45 -10.39 -17.62
CA TYR A 92 -24.95 -9.30 -16.80
C TYR A 92 -25.85 -8.95 -15.63
N ARG A 93 -27.13 -9.34 -15.65
CA ARG A 93 -28.04 -9.13 -14.52
C ARG A 93 -27.57 -9.88 -13.28
N GLU A 94 -27.10 -11.11 -13.44
CA GLU A 94 -26.57 -11.90 -12.32
C GLU A 94 -25.29 -11.29 -11.76
N VAL A 95 -24.38 -10.86 -12.62
CA VAL A 95 -23.10 -10.22 -12.24
C VAL A 95 -23.34 -8.86 -11.58
N SER A 96 -24.25 -8.05 -12.10
CA SER A 96 -24.62 -6.75 -11.53
C SER A 96 -25.19 -6.87 -10.11
N ASN A 97 -25.87 -7.99 -9.81
CA ASN A 97 -26.42 -8.27 -8.48
C ASN A 97 -25.40 -8.85 -7.51
N GLN A 98 -24.22 -9.28 -7.97
CA GLN A 98 -23.17 -9.76 -7.08
C GLN A 98 -22.58 -8.58 -6.31
N ARG A 99 -22.88 -8.54 -5.01
CA ARG A 99 -22.22 -7.62 -4.09
C ARG A 99 -20.87 -8.21 -3.71
N PHE A 100 -19.84 -7.36 -3.71
CA PHE A 100 -18.56 -7.71 -3.13
C PHE A 100 -18.74 -8.16 -1.67
N GLN A 101 -18.20 -9.33 -1.35
CA GLN A 101 -18.16 -9.86 0.01
C GLN A 101 -16.70 -9.99 0.43
N PRO A 102 -16.25 -9.31 1.49
CA PRO A 102 -14.88 -9.39 1.94
C PRO A 102 -14.56 -10.80 2.45
N LYS A 103 -13.44 -11.36 1.96
CA LYS A 103 -12.92 -12.66 2.42
C LYS A 103 -11.87 -12.42 3.50
N LEU A 104 -12.29 -12.42 4.75
CA LEU A 104 -11.40 -12.29 5.89
C LEU A 104 -10.96 -13.66 6.40
N TYR A 105 -9.70 -13.78 6.84
CA TYR A 105 -9.13 -15.02 7.40
C TYR A 105 -9.21 -16.24 6.48
N GLN A 106 -9.25 -16.00 5.17
CA GLN A 106 -9.31 -17.02 4.13
C GLN A 106 -8.21 -16.78 3.12
N GLN A 107 -7.75 -17.84 2.47
CA GLN A 107 -6.83 -17.72 1.36
C GLN A 107 -7.52 -16.98 0.22
N GLN A 108 -6.88 -15.90 -0.24
CA GLN A 108 -7.35 -15.08 -1.35
C GLN A 108 -6.56 -15.44 -2.61
N SER A 109 -7.20 -15.33 -3.78
CA SER A 109 -6.47 -15.26 -5.04
C SER A 109 -5.80 -13.89 -5.18
N GLU A 110 -4.81 -13.76 -6.07
CA GLU A 110 -4.16 -12.48 -6.38
C GLU A 110 -5.17 -11.40 -6.81
N GLU A 111 -6.20 -11.79 -7.56
CA GLU A 111 -7.27 -10.88 -7.99
C GLU A 111 -8.11 -10.40 -6.81
N GLU A 112 -8.43 -11.31 -5.88
CA GLU A 112 -9.20 -10.99 -4.68
C GLU A 112 -8.40 -10.05 -3.78
N GLU A 113 -7.11 -10.31 -3.57
CA GLU A 113 -6.22 -9.45 -2.78
C GLU A 113 -6.16 -8.03 -3.38
N ARG A 114 -6.00 -7.93 -4.71
CA ARG A 114 -5.98 -6.64 -5.42
C ARG A 114 -7.29 -5.87 -5.28
N GLU A 115 -8.44 -6.56 -5.31
CA GLU A 115 -9.75 -5.93 -5.10
C GLU A 115 -9.93 -5.45 -3.64
N HIS A 116 -9.51 -6.26 -2.65
CA HIS A 116 -9.49 -5.83 -1.24
C HIS A 116 -8.61 -4.59 -1.06
N PHE A 117 -7.37 -4.63 -1.56
CA PHE A 117 -6.42 -3.52 -1.51
C PHE A 117 -7.03 -2.24 -2.13
N SER A 118 -7.58 -2.34 -3.34
CA SER A 118 -8.17 -1.20 -4.04
C SER A 118 -9.33 -0.57 -3.27
N ARG A 119 -10.14 -1.37 -2.56
CA ARG A 119 -11.23 -0.90 -1.68
C ARG A 119 -10.71 -0.21 -0.44
N LEU A 120 -9.69 -0.78 0.20
CA LEU A 120 -9.04 -0.19 1.37
C LEU A 120 -8.41 1.17 1.02
N CYS A 121 -7.77 1.30 -0.15
CA CYS A 121 -7.25 2.58 -0.64
C CYS A 121 -8.32 3.66 -0.85
N ARG A 122 -9.59 3.27 -1.06
CA ARG A 122 -10.75 4.19 -1.13
C ARG A 122 -11.33 4.51 0.25
N GLY A 123 -10.74 4.03 1.33
CA GLY A 123 -11.23 4.21 2.70
C GLY A 123 -12.43 3.32 3.05
N GLN A 124 -12.74 2.28 2.26
CA GLN A 124 -13.81 1.35 2.59
C GLN A 124 -13.41 0.48 3.78
N ARG A 125 -14.34 0.29 4.72
CA ARG A 125 -14.17 -0.61 5.86
C ARG A 125 -14.67 -1.99 5.48
N LEU A 126 -13.76 -2.96 5.45
CA LEU A 126 -14.05 -4.34 5.04
C LEU A 126 -14.32 -5.28 6.23
N ARG A 127 -14.00 -4.84 7.45
CA ARG A 127 -14.19 -5.65 8.66
C ARG A 127 -15.61 -5.48 9.23
N PRO A 128 -16.16 -6.51 9.87
CA PRO A 128 -17.42 -6.40 10.60
C PRO A 128 -17.33 -5.36 11.72
N VAL A 129 -18.45 -4.71 12.02
CA VAL A 129 -18.54 -3.68 13.07
C VAL A 129 -18.20 -4.26 14.44
N GLU A 130 -18.52 -5.53 14.67
CA GLU A 130 -18.24 -6.26 15.91
C GLU A 130 -16.73 -6.34 16.18
N VAL A 131 -15.93 -6.50 15.12
CA VAL A 131 -14.46 -6.52 15.23
C VAL A 131 -13.95 -5.10 15.48
N GLU A 132 -14.44 -4.11 14.73
CA GLU A 132 -13.96 -2.72 14.86
C GLU A 132 -14.28 -2.10 16.22
N THR A 133 -15.45 -2.41 16.80
CA THR A 133 -15.86 -1.89 18.12
C THR A 133 -15.07 -2.47 19.28
N SER A 134 -14.36 -3.59 19.07
CA SER A 134 -13.48 -4.19 20.08
C SER A 134 -12.11 -3.50 20.17
N LEU A 135 -11.73 -2.72 19.16
CA LEU A 135 -10.46 -2.02 19.09
C LEU A 135 -10.48 -0.80 20.00
N VAL A 136 -9.39 -0.58 20.73
CA VAL A 136 -9.32 0.52 21.70
C VAL A 136 -7.99 1.27 21.61
N CYS A 137 -8.05 2.56 21.94
CA CYS A 137 -6.86 3.37 22.21
C CYS A 137 -6.59 3.37 23.70
N ARG A 138 -5.32 3.16 24.09
CA ARG A 138 -4.92 3.05 25.49
C ARG A 138 -3.60 3.76 25.75
N LEU A 139 -3.53 4.41 26.90
CA LEU A 139 -2.26 4.87 27.46
C LEU A 139 -1.59 3.69 28.14
N VAL A 140 -0.49 3.21 27.58
CA VAL A 140 0.23 2.04 28.08
C VAL A 140 1.40 2.51 28.92
N ALA A 141 1.20 2.50 30.23
CA ALA A 141 2.23 2.74 31.25
C ALA A 141 2.78 1.42 31.84
N HIS A 142 3.85 1.53 32.63
CA HIS A 142 4.49 0.41 33.34
C HIS A 142 3.51 -0.54 34.07
N THR A 143 2.40 -0.02 34.57
CA THR A 143 1.39 -0.77 35.33
C THR A 143 0.42 -1.59 34.46
N HIS A 144 0.43 -1.44 33.14
CA HIS A 144 -0.51 -2.10 32.24
C HIS A 144 0.04 -3.42 31.69
N GLY A 145 -0.30 -4.52 32.36
CA GLY A 145 -0.07 -5.88 31.88
C GLY A 145 1.40 -6.32 31.88
N ARG A 146 1.66 -7.59 31.55
CA ARG A 146 3.03 -8.14 31.53
C ARG A 146 3.85 -7.62 30.35
N LEU A 147 3.21 -7.27 29.23
CA LEU A 147 3.90 -6.93 27.98
C LEU A 147 4.65 -5.58 28.07
N HIS A 148 4.14 -4.60 28.83
CA HIS A 148 4.70 -3.24 28.87
C HIS A 148 5.25 -2.81 30.24
N ASN A 149 5.53 -3.79 31.10
CA ASN A 149 6.16 -3.61 32.42
C ASN A 149 7.65 -3.19 32.32
N HIS A 150 7.93 -2.01 31.79
CA HIS A 150 9.28 -1.43 31.73
C HIS A 150 9.27 -0.06 32.39
N GLY A 151 10.21 0.18 33.33
CA GLY A 151 10.20 1.37 34.20
C GLY A 151 10.18 2.70 33.42
N TYR A 152 10.79 2.71 32.23
CA TYR A 152 10.79 3.84 31.30
C TYR A 152 9.38 4.38 30.99
N PHE A 153 8.40 3.50 30.80
CA PHE A 153 7.02 3.88 30.46
C PHE A 153 6.20 4.38 31.66
N THR A 154 6.81 4.50 32.84
CA THR A 154 6.22 5.24 33.97
C THR A 154 6.24 6.74 33.71
N LEU A 155 7.34 7.24 33.14
CA LEU A 155 7.55 8.66 32.86
C LEU A 155 7.08 9.04 31.45
N MET A 156 7.18 8.09 30.51
CA MET A 156 6.80 8.27 29.11
C MET A 156 5.87 7.15 28.65
N PRO A 157 4.58 7.14 29.05
CA PRO A 157 3.64 6.11 28.61
C PRO A 157 3.47 6.10 27.09
N LEU A 158 3.20 4.93 26.52
CA LEU A 158 2.97 4.77 25.09
C LEU A 158 1.52 5.12 24.72
N LEU A 159 1.35 5.88 23.65
CA LEU A 159 0.05 6.16 23.04
C LEU A 159 -0.29 5.05 22.03
N LEU A 160 -0.93 3.98 22.49
CA LEU A 160 -1.22 2.80 21.68
C LEU A 160 -2.64 2.87 21.10
N GLU A 161 -2.77 2.69 19.80
CA GLU A 161 -4.03 2.47 19.09
C GLU A 161 -4.04 1.06 18.48
N GLU A 162 -5.05 0.25 18.82
CA GLU A 162 -5.21 -1.08 18.25
C GLU A 162 -5.84 -0.99 16.86
N MET A 163 -5.12 -1.43 15.83
CA MET A 163 -5.62 -1.48 14.47
C MET A 163 -6.19 -2.84 14.12
N SER A 164 -5.71 -3.92 14.73
CA SER A 164 -6.19 -5.29 14.55
C SER A 164 -5.76 -6.18 15.72
N LEU A 165 -6.61 -7.15 16.09
CA LEU A 165 -6.29 -8.13 17.15
C LEU A 165 -5.72 -9.44 16.58
N ASP A 166 -6.13 -9.81 15.36
CA ASP A 166 -5.63 -10.98 14.65
C ASP A 166 -5.55 -10.67 13.13
N PRO A 167 -4.35 -10.58 12.53
CA PRO A 167 -3.07 -10.49 13.24
C PRO A 167 -3.01 -9.23 14.12
N TYR A 168 -2.17 -9.26 15.16
CA TYR A 168 -2.03 -8.14 16.08
C TYR A 168 -1.28 -6.98 15.40
N ILE A 169 -1.98 -5.86 15.17
CA ILE A 169 -1.44 -4.66 14.53
C ILE A 169 -1.80 -3.47 15.41
N VAL A 170 -0.78 -2.68 15.77
CA VAL A 170 -0.94 -1.49 16.61
C VAL A 170 -0.17 -0.31 16.03
N VAL A 171 -0.68 0.90 16.30
CA VAL A 171 0.00 2.16 16.00
C VAL A 171 0.42 2.79 17.32
N PHE A 172 1.68 3.17 17.41
CA PHE A 172 2.20 3.97 18.52
C PHE A 172 2.30 5.42 18.07
N HIS A 173 1.43 6.27 18.60
CA HIS A 173 1.45 7.71 18.31
C HIS A 173 2.64 8.38 19.00
N ASP A 174 3.21 9.39 18.34
CA ASP A 174 4.35 10.16 18.82
C ASP A 174 5.56 9.31 19.25
N PHE A 175 5.79 8.19 18.55
CA PHE A 175 6.89 7.29 18.87
C PHE A 175 8.26 7.92 18.59
N LEU A 176 8.40 8.73 17.54
CA LEU A 176 9.57 9.57 17.31
C LEU A 176 9.22 11.04 17.53
N THR A 177 10.17 11.78 18.07
CA THR A 177 10.09 13.25 18.07
C THR A 177 10.43 13.79 16.68
N ALA A 178 9.90 14.97 16.33
CA ALA A 178 10.21 15.63 15.06
C ALA A 178 11.72 15.77 14.82
N HIS A 179 12.50 16.10 15.87
CA HIS A 179 13.95 16.20 15.78
C HIS A 179 14.62 14.87 15.42
N GLN A 180 14.18 13.75 16.01
CA GLN A 180 14.71 12.43 15.66
C GLN A 180 14.36 12.07 14.21
N THR A 181 13.13 12.33 13.79
CA THR A 181 12.66 12.08 12.41
C THR A 181 13.49 12.88 11.40
N ASP A 182 13.67 14.18 11.61
CA ASP A 182 14.48 15.04 10.75
C ASP A 182 15.93 14.55 10.68
N ALA A 183 16.50 14.17 11.83
CA ALA A 183 17.87 13.70 11.91
C ALA A 183 18.09 12.36 11.18
N ILE A 184 17.10 11.45 11.18
CA ILE A 184 17.13 10.22 10.37
C ILE A 184 17.02 10.55 8.88
N ILE A 185 16.12 11.48 8.51
CA ILE A 185 15.95 11.91 7.12
C ILE A 185 17.26 12.52 6.57
N GLU A 186 17.92 13.41 7.31
CA GLU A 186 19.19 14.02 6.87
C GLU A 186 20.30 12.99 6.64
N ARG A 187 20.38 11.94 7.48
CA ARG A 187 21.34 10.83 7.31
C ARG A 187 21.01 9.95 6.11
N ALA A 188 19.72 9.74 5.84
CA ALA A 188 19.26 8.92 4.74
C ALA A 188 19.46 9.61 3.37
N LYS A 189 19.23 10.93 3.29
CA LYS A 189 19.31 11.73 2.05
C LYS A 189 20.53 11.42 1.17
N PRO A 190 21.78 11.45 1.65
CA PRO A 190 22.96 11.17 0.82
C PRO A 190 23.08 9.70 0.40
N LYS A 191 22.38 8.78 1.07
CA LYS A 191 22.40 7.32 0.83
C LYS A 191 21.22 6.82 -0.02
N LEU A 192 20.27 7.69 -0.38
CA LEU A 192 19.07 7.31 -1.14
C LEU A 192 19.43 6.87 -2.57
N ALA A 193 19.14 5.61 -2.89
CA ALA A 193 19.25 5.05 -4.23
C ALA A 193 17.91 4.46 -4.67
N THR A 194 17.66 4.38 -5.98
CA THR A 194 16.45 3.74 -6.53
C THR A 194 16.34 2.31 -5.99
N SER A 195 15.17 1.95 -5.46
CA SER A 195 14.99 0.65 -4.84
C SER A 195 15.14 -0.48 -5.85
N ARG A 196 15.75 -1.58 -5.41
CA ARG A 196 15.82 -2.84 -6.13
C ARG A 196 14.98 -3.90 -5.42
N HIS A 197 14.54 -4.91 -6.16
CA HIS A 197 13.85 -6.11 -5.64
C HIS A 197 14.51 -7.34 -6.27
N ARG A 198 14.36 -8.50 -5.62
CA ARG A 198 14.89 -9.76 -6.14
C ARG A 198 14.07 -10.16 -7.37
N GLY A 199 14.73 -10.24 -8.52
CA GLY A 199 14.15 -10.73 -9.75
C GLY A 199 14.00 -12.26 -9.73
N PRO A 200 13.33 -12.84 -10.74
CA PRO A 200 13.14 -14.28 -10.86
C PRO A 200 14.45 -15.08 -10.82
N ASP A 201 15.53 -14.49 -11.34
CA ASP A 201 16.86 -15.10 -11.42
C ASP A 201 17.71 -14.91 -10.14
N GLY A 202 17.15 -14.29 -9.10
CA GLY A 202 17.85 -14.01 -7.84
C GLY A 202 18.62 -12.68 -7.81
N ASP A 203 18.82 -12.03 -8.96
CA ASP A 203 19.49 -10.73 -9.06
C ASP A 203 18.60 -9.55 -8.62
N PHE A 204 19.22 -8.52 -8.05
CA PHE A 204 18.53 -7.29 -7.66
C PHE A 204 18.26 -6.39 -8.88
N ILE A 205 17.02 -6.39 -9.37
CA ILE A 205 16.59 -5.59 -10.52
C ILE A 205 15.79 -4.35 -10.09
N THR A 206 15.81 -3.33 -10.96
CA THR A 206 14.96 -2.13 -10.82
C THR A 206 13.71 -2.34 -11.68
N SER A 207 12.50 -2.22 -11.14
CA SER A 207 11.25 -2.30 -11.92
C SER A 207 10.23 -1.26 -11.47
N MET A 208 9.17 -1.11 -12.26
CA MET A 208 8.02 -0.27 -11.92
C MET A 208 7.20 -0.77 -10.73
N ILE A 209 7.50 -1.97 -10.20
CA ILE A 209 6.85 -2.52 -8.99
C ILE A 209 7.26 -1.73 -7.74
N ARG A 210 8.48 -1.15 -7.74
CA ARG A 210 8.98 -0.30 -6.66
C ARG A 210 9.69 0.92 -7.22
N THR A 211 8.95 2.02 -7.32
CA THR A 211 9.45 3.33 -7.76
C THR A 211 10.01 4.19 -6.62
N SER A 212 10.10 3.65 -5.40
CA SER A 212 10.69 4.32 -4.24
C SER A 212 12.21 4.41 -4.31
N LYS A 213 12.79 5.38 -3.61
CA LYS A 213 14.22 5.40 -3.26
C LYS A 213 14.39 4.88 -1.84
N ASN A 214 15.40 4.05 -1.59
CA ASN A 214 15.70 3.59 -0.24
C ASN A 214 17.12 3.95 0.16
N ALA A 215 17.31 4.13 1.46
CA ALA A 215 18.60 4.17 2.12
C ALA A 215 18.62 3.11 3.23
N TRP A 216 19.81 2.62 3.55
CA TRP A 216 20.04 1.72 4.67
C TRP A 216 20.93 2.42 5.68
N LEU A 217 20.48 2.50 6.93
CA LEU A 217 21.24 3.06 8.04
C LEU A 217 21.55 1.95 9.05
N ARG A 218 22.82 1.82 9.42
CA ARG A 218 23.30 0.84 10.39
C ARG A 218 23.56 1.54 11.70
N GLU A 219 23.20 0.90 12.82
CA GLU A 219 23.58 1.43 14.13
C GLU A 219 25.10 1.59 14.30
N SER A 220 25.90 0.73 13.65
CA SER A 220 27.37 0.76 13.72
C SER A 220 28.02 1.94 13.00
N ASP A 221 27.31 2.55 12.05
CA ASP A 221 27.87 3.58 11.17
C ASP A 221 27.64 5.00 11.74
N GLU A 222 26.84 5.12 12.80
CA GLU A 222 26.43 6.39 13.37
C GLU A 222 27.43 6.88 14.42
N ALA A 223 27.75 8.18 14.35
CA ALA A 223 28.65 8.82 15.32
C ALA A 223 27.97 9.13 16.67
N ASP A 224 26.63 9.09 16.70
CA ASP A 224 25.82 9.28 17.90
C ASP A 224 24.93 8.07 18.19
N ASP A 225 24.34 8.04 19.38
CA ASP A 225 23.52 6.92 19.85
C ASP A 225 22.07 6.96 19.32
N LEU A 226 21.77 7.74 18.27
CA LEU A 226 20.38 7.96 17.84
C LEU A 226 19.66 6.66 17.47
N LEU A 227 20.20 5.90 16.52
CA LEU A 227 19.58 4.64 16.06
C LEU A 227 19.64 3.56 17.15
N VAL A 228 20.73 3.48 17.90
CA VAL A 228 20.87 2.55 19.04
C VAL A 228 19.79 2.82 20.09
N ASN A 229 19.57 4.08 20.47
CA ASN A 229 18.55 4.44 21.45
C ASN A 229 17.14 4.23 20.91
N LEU A 230 16.93 4.42 19.60
CA LEU A 230 15.67 4.07 18.95
C LEU A 230 15.42 2.56 18.99
N THR A 231 16.41 1.73 18.65
CA THR A 231 16.29 0.27 18.72
C THR A 231 16.01 -0.17 20.15
N LYS A 232 16.68 0.39 21.17
CA LYS A 232 16.35 0.14 22.60
C LYS A 232 14.90 0.50 22.92
N LYS A 233 14.39 1.63 22.43
CA LYS A 233 12.98 2.02 22.61
C LYS A 233 12.03 1.02 21.96
N ILE A 234 12.35 0.53 20.77
CA ILE A 234 11.61 -0.52 20.07
C ILE A 234 11.63 -1.81 20.90
N GLU A 235 12.78 -2.27 21.38
CA GLU A 235 12.89 -3.47 22.22
C GLU A 235 12.06 -3.36 23.50
N MET A 236 12.11 -2.20 24.19
CA MET A 236 11.30 -1.96 25.39
C MET A 236 9.80 -2.04 25.08
N THR A 237 9.40 -1.54 23.90
CA THR A 237 8.00 -1.45 23.46
C THR A 237 7.44 -2.81 23.04
N THR A 238 8.21 -3.56 22.24
CA THR A 238 7.76 -4.80 21.60
C THR A 238 8.16 -6.06 22.38
N ARG A 239 9.11 -5.95 23.31
CA ARG A 239 9.78 -7.08 24.01
C ARG A 239 10.57 -8.01 23.11
N LEU A 240 10.87 -7.56 21.91
CA LEU A 240 11.69 -8.27 20.95
C LEU A 240 13.14 -7.82 21.14
N HIS A 241 14.07 -8.76 21.07
CA HIS A 241 15.48 -8.43 21.00
C HIS A 241 15.81 -8.08 19.56
N ALA A 242 16.13 -6.82 19.26
CA ALA A 242 16.49 -6.30 17.94
C ALA A 242 17.96 -5.86 17.87
N LEU A 243 18.59 -5.48 18.99
CA LEU A 243 20.00 -5.07 19.04
C LEU A 243 20.99 -6.24 18.96
N ARG A 244 20.53 -7.49 19.13
CA ARG A 244 21.41 -8.65 19.04
C ARG A 244 21.87 -8.81 17.59
N LEU A 245 23.15 -9.13 17.42
CA LEU A 245 23.68 -9.66 16.16
C LEU A 245 22.76 -10.79 15.71
N SER A 246 22.24 -10.70 14.49
CA SER A 246 21.25 -11.60 13.84
C SER A 246 19.77 -11.40 14.14
N ALA A 247 19.35 -10.38 14.90
CA ALA A 247 17.94 -10.18 15.20
C ALA A 247 17.29 -9.03 14.42
N GLY A 248 17.81 -7.80 14.56
CA GLY A 248 17.35 -6.64 13.79
C GLY A 248 18.09 -6.53 12.45
N GLU A 249 17.37 -6.13 11.41
CA GLU A 249 17.97 -5.66 10.16
C GLU A 249 18.32 -4.17 10.25
N ASP A 250 19.22 -3.72 9.37
CA ASP A 250 19.53 -2.31 9.17
C ASP A 250 18.24 -1.49 8.94
N TYR A 251 18.21 -0.24 9.43
CA TYR A 251 17.07 0.65 9.20
C TYR A 251 16.89 0.94 7.71
N GLN A 252 15.78 0.47 7.14
CA GLN A 252 15.38 0.81 5.78
C GLN A 252 14.57 2.12 5.78
N VAL A 253 15.15 3.19 5.23
CA VAL A 253 14.45 4.46 5.03
C VAL A 253 13.95 4.53 3.60
N ALA A 254 12.63 4.56 3.41
CA ALA A 254 11.99 4.63 2.10
C ALA A 254 11.45 6.04 1.80
N ASN A 255 11.70 6.52 0.58
CA ASN A 255 11.14 7.76 0.05
C ASN A 255 10.30 7.42 -1.19
N TYR A 256 8.99 7.66 -1.08
CA TYR A 256 8.02 7.40 -2.14
C TYR A 256 7.92 8.55 -3.16
N GLY A 257 8.30 9.78 -2.81
CA GLY A 257 8.18 10.91 -3.75
C GLY A 257 6.79 11.05 -4.37
N ILE A 258 6.71 11.60 -5.58
CA ILE A 258 5.46 11.73 -6.32
C ILE A 258 5.24 10.45 -7.14
N GLY A 259 4.13 9.75 -6.89
CA GLY A 259 3.76 8.53 -7.60
C GLY A 259 4.59 7.30 -7.22
N GLY A 260 5.40 7.36 -6.16
CA GLY A 260 6.01 6.16 -5.61
C GLY A 260 4.97 5.30 -4.92
N LEU A 261 5.05 4.02 -5.20
CA LEU A 261 4.19 3.00 -4.64
C LEU A 261 5.04 1.86 -4.12
N TYR A 262 4.52 1.20 -3.08
CA TYR A 262 4.90 -0.16 -2.76
C TYR A 262 3.66 -1.03 -2.90
N VAL A 263 3.74 -2.03 -3.79
CA VAL A 263 2.62 -2.96 -4.00
C VAL A 263 2.42 -3.83 -2.75
N THR A 264 1.26 -4.47 -2.64
CA THR A 264 1.01 -5.42 -1.56
C THR A 264 2.03 -6.54 -1.60
N HIS A 265 2.55 -6.89 -0.44
CA HIS A 265 3.51 -7.96 -0.25
C HIS A 265 3.53 -8.34 1.23
N THR A 266 4.14 -9.48 1.52
CA THR A 266 4.46 -9.91 2.87
C THR A 266 5.93 -9.62 3.17
N ASP A 267 6.23 -9.20 4.40
CA ASP A 267 7.60 -8.90 4.79
C ASP A 267 8.45 -10.16 4.99
N HIS A 268 7.83 -11.27 5.40
CA HIS A 268 8.50 -12.55 5.57
C HIS A 268 8.91 -13.13 4.20
N LEU A 269 10.06 -13.77 4.18
CA LEU A 269 10.77 -14.20 2.97
C LEU A 269 10.63 -15.70 2.72
N MET A 270 10.43 -16.51 3.77
CA MET A 270 10.53 -17.97 3.69
C MET A 270 9.16 -18.65 3.47
N MET A 271 8.44 -18.25 2.42
CA MET A 271 7.10 -18.80 2.08
C MET A 271 7.13 -20.16 1.37
N ASN A 272 8.24 -20.47 0.68
CA ASN A 272 8.42 -21.75 -0.02
C ASN A 272 8.80 -22.86 0.98
N PRO A 273 8.06 -23.98 1.03
CA PRO A 273 8.37 -25.08 1.94
C PRO A 273 9.66 -25.83 1.59
N ASP A 274 10.19 -25.70 0.36
CA ASP A 274 11.46 -26.31 -0.03
C ASP A 274 12.65 -25.49 0.53
N PRO A 275 13.43 -26.03 1.49
CA PRO A 275 14.55 -25.29 2.07
C PRO A 275 15.73 -25.08 1.10
N SER A 276 15.75 -25.77 -0.04
CA SER A 276 16.86 -25.70 -1.01
C SER A 276 16.90 -24.38 -1.78
N VAL A 277 15.78 -23.68 -1.87
CA VAL A 277 15.66 -22.38 -2.55
C VAL A 277 16.28 -21.22 -1.78
N TYR A 278 16.50 -21.41 -0.47
CA TYR A 278 17.09 -20.39 0.39
C TYR A 278 18.60 -20.55 0.48
N THR A 279 19.28 -19.41 0.47
CA THR A 279 20.73 -19.33 0.68
C THR A 279 21.11 -19.87 2.06
N ALA A 280 22.38 -20.27 2.23
CA ALA A 280 22.89 -20.69 3.53
C ALA A 280 22.73 -19.59 4.60
N TRP A 281 22.84 -18.32 4.20
CA TRP A 281 22.64 -17.17 5.08
C TRP A 281 21.20 -17.03 5.55
N GLU A 282 20.22 -17.08 4.63
CA GLU A 282 18.79 -17.01 4.97
C GLU A 282 18.39 -18.15 5.91
N ARG A 283 18.88 -19.37 5.67
CA ARG A 283 18.65 -20.51 6.59
C ARG A 283 19.30 -20.35 7.96
N PHE A 284 20.41 -19.63 8.04
CA PHE A 284 21.11 -19.37 9.30
C PHE A 284 20.43 -18.26 10.11
N MET A 285 20.03 -17.18 9.45
CA MET A 285 19.39 -16.03 10.08
C MET A 285 17.94 -16.30 10.47
N GLY A 286 17.21 -17.06 9.64
CA GLY A 286 15.78 -17.29 9.81
C GLY A 286 14.93 -16.25 9.08
N ASP A 287 13.63 -16.26 9.38
CA ASP A 287 12.63 -15.41 8.73
C ASP A 287 12.17 -14.25 9.62
N ARG A 288 11.61 -13.21 8.99
CA ARG A 288 11.03 -12.06 9.69
C ARG A 288 9.71 -12.45 10.34
N PHE A 289 9.62 -12.19 11.64
CA PHE A 289 8.42 -12.48 12.42
C PHE A 289 7.60 -11.23 12.77
N ALA A 290 8.21 -10.05 12.74
CA ALA A 290 7.57 -8.78 13.05
C ALA A 290 8.25 -7.63 12.30
N THR A 291 7.47 -6.61 11.96
CA THR A 291 7.94 -5.37 11.34
C THR A 291 7.56 -4.19 12.21
N PHE A 292 8.51 -3.29 12.45
CA PHE A 292 8.27 -2.02 13.13
C PHE A 292 8.47 -0.88 12.12
N MET A 293 7.38 -0.23 11.74
CA MET A 293 7.39 0.84 10.74
C MET A 293 7.11 2.18 11.41
N VAL A 294 7.87 3.19 10.98
CA VAL A 294 7.76 4.57 11.48
C VAL A 294 7.49 5.50 10.30
N TYR A 295 6.60 6.47 10.50
CA TYR A 295 6.21 7.49 9.53
C TYR A 295 6.75 8.86 9.92
#